data_AF-A0A150NW32-F1
#
_entry.id   AF-A0A150NW32-F1
#
_cell.length_a   1.000
_cell.length_b   1.000
_cell.length_c   1.000
_cell.angle_alpha   90.00
_cell.angle_beta   90.00
_cell.angle_gamma   90.00
#
_symmetry.space_group_name_H-M   'P 1'
#
loop_
_entity.id
_entity.type
_entity.pdbx_description
1 polymer ?
#
loop_
_entity_poly.entity_id
_entity_poly.type
_entity_poly.pdbx_seq_one_letter_code
_entity_poly.pdbx_strand_id
1 'polypeptide(L)'
;MILIYLCLPILSKFLNSKRRYLYILALLIVIGFIVELANIFFQRPLQTHVMQTFRLWTWFFYYILGGYIAQFNVDNLKYRFKNWMKIVSMLLVLISPIILFFLAKNTYHNLFAEYFYDILFVKFTSLGIFLMVLTLSLNENGSKWIVSLSNQTMGVFVIHTYVMKIWEKLIAFSFTGAYLWFAIFTLSISFIVIGILMRIPYLNRIVKL
;
A
#
# COMPACT_ATOMS: atom_id res chain seq x y z
N MET A 1 11.43 8.05 -5.47
CA MET A 1 10.49 9.13 -5.85
C MET A 1 11.14 10.24 -6.65
N ILE A 2 12.23 10.88 -6.19
CA ILE A 2 12.95 11.94 -6.94
C ILE A 2 13.33 11.48 -8.37
N LEU A 3 13.81 10.25 -8.52
CA LEU A 3 14.14 9.66 -9.84
C LEU A 3 12.95 9.64 -10.82
N ILE A 4 11.73 9.37 -10.35
CA ILE A 4 10.54 9.35 -11.22
C ILE A 4 10.23 10.76 -11.70
N TYR A 5 10.32 11.75 -10.80
CA TYR A 5 10.09 13.16 -11.14
C TYR A 5 11.13 13.69 -12.13
N LEU A 6 12.39 13.29 -12.00
CA LEU A 6 13.43 13.63 -12.98
C LEU A 6 13.14 13.05 -14.36
N CYS A 7 12.57 11.84 -14.43
CA CYS A 7 12.20 11.20 -15.69
C CYS A 7 10.86 11.69 -16.26
N LEU A 8 10.08 12.46 -15.51
CA LEU A 8 8.75 12.96 -15.90
C LEU A 8 8.70 13.64 -17.30
N PRO A 9 9.57 14.60 -17.65
CA PRO A 9 9.50 15.28 -18.95
C PRO A 9 9.75 14.34 -20.13
N ILE A 10 10.51 13.26 -19.91
CA ILE A 10 10.74 12.23 -20.92
C ILE A 10 9.50 11.33 -20.98
N LEU A 11 9.03 10.90 -19.81
CA LEU A 11 7.89 10.00 -19.67
C LEU A 11 6.62 10.59 -20.29
N SER A 12 6.36 11.89 -20.09
CA SER A 12 5.20 12.57 -20.67
C SER A 12 5.23 12.57 -22.20
N LYS A 13 6.39 12.77 -22.83
CA LYS A 13 6.54 12.70 -24.30
C LYS A 13 6.27 11.30 -24.86
N PHE A 14 6.68 10.26 -24.14
CA PHE A 14 6.46 8.87 -24.57
C PHE A 14 5.00 8.44 -24.35
N LEU A 15 4.42 8.82 -23.22
CA LEU A 15 3.07 8.47 -22.77
C LEU A 15 1.98 9.38 -23.38
N ASN A 16 1.99 9.57 -24.69
CA ASN A 16 1.02 10.43 -25.37
C ASN A 16 -0.32 9.76 -25.74
N SER A 17 -0.49 8.45 -25.50
CA SER A 17 -1.74 7.76 -25.86
C SER A 17 -2.07 6.58 -24.94
N LYS A 18 -3.37 6.29 -24.79
CA LYS A 18 -3.90 5.16 -23.99
C LYS A 18 -3.21 3.83 -24.30
N ARG A 19 -2.95 3.55 -25.59
CA ARG A 19 -2.29 2.31 -26.02
C ARG A 19 -0.83 2.24 -25.55
N ARG A 20 -0.09 3.35 -25.57
CA ARG A 20 1.30 3.38 -25.09
C ARG A 20 1.40 3.17 -23.59
N TYR A 21 0.48 3.74 -22.81
CA TYR A 21 0.36 3.42 -21.39
C TYR A 21 0.20 1.91 -21.18
N LEU A 22 -0.72 1.26 -21.91
CA LEU A 22 -0.94 -0.18 -21.81
C LEU A 22 0.30 -1.00 -22.18
N TYR A 23 1.00 -0.66 -23.27
CA TYR A 23 2.21 -1.37 -23.68
C TYR A 23 3.31 -1.28 -22.62
N ILE A 24 3.55 -0.09 -22.06
CA ILE A 24 4.56 0.10 -21.02
C ILE A 24 4.15 -0.62 -19.72
N LEU A 25 2.87 -0.54 -19.34
CA LEU A 25 2.36 -1.27 -18.18
C LEU A 25 2.51 -2.78 -18.35
N ALA A 26 2.18 -3.32 -19.53
CA ALA A 26 2.35 -4.74 -19.83
C ALA A 26 3.82 -5.16 -19.75
N LEU A 27 4.74 -4.36 -20.29
CA LEU A 27 6.18 -4.60 -20.18
C LEU A 27 6.65 -4.61 -18.72
N LEU A 28 6.20 -3.66 -17.90
CA LEU A 28 6.55 -3.58 -16.48
C LEU A 28 5.95 -4.75 -15.66
N ILE A 29 4.76 -5.21 -16.03
CA ILE A 29 4.15 -6.42 -15.47
C ILE A 29 5.02 -7.64 -15.78
N VAL A 30 5.44 -7.81 -17.03
CA VAL A 30 6.29 -8.93 -17.46
C VAL A 30 7.61 -8.93 -16.71
N ILE A 31 8.28 -7.76 -16.59
CA ILE A 31 9.52 -7.64 -15.81
C ILE A 31 9.27 -8.03 -14.34
N GLY A 32 8.22 -7.50 -13.71
CA GLY A 32 7.87 -7.84 -12.33
C GLY A 32 7.58 -9.34 -12.15
N PHE A 33 6.92 -9.95 -13.13
CA PHE A 33 6.61 -11.39 -13.13
C PHE A 33 7.88 -12.25 -13.27
N ILE A 34 8.83 -11.85 -14.12
CA ILE A 34 10.14 -12.52 -14.22
C ILE A 34 10.88 -12.46 -12.88
N VAL A 35 10.86 -11.30 -12.22
CA VAL A 35 11.47 -11.15 -10.88
C VAL A 35 10.76 -12.04 -9.86
N GLU A 36 9.43 -12.10 -9.88
CA GLU A 36 8.65 -12.97 -8.99
C GLU A 36 8.96 -14.46 -9.22
N LEU A 37 9.02 -14.92 -10.47
CA LEU A 37 9.42 -16.28 -10.80
C LEU A 37 10.81 -16.61 -10.29
N ALA A 38 11.75 -15.68 -10.46
CA ALA A 38 13.10 -15.87 -9.99
C ALA A 38 13.15 -15.92 -8.45
N ASN A 39 12.34 -15.13 -7.74
CA ASN A 39 12.22 -15.22 -6.28
C ASN A 39 11.74 -16.60 -5.80
N ILE A 40 10.78 -17.20 -6.53
CA ILE A 40 10.27 -18.55 -6.23
C ILE A 40 11.37 -19.60 -6.49
N PHE A 41 12.08 -19.48 -7.61
CA PHE A 41 13.16 -20.39 -7.98
C PHE A 41 14.33 -20.37 -6.99
N PHE A 42 14.76 -19.18 -6.58
CA PHE A 42 15.85 -19.00 -5.61
C PHE A 42 15.40 -19.13 -4.15
N GLN A 43 14.10 -19.31 -3.88
CA GLN A 43 13.47 -19.37 -2.55
C GLN A 43 13.85 -18.18 -1.64
N ARG A 44 14.23 -17.06 -2.25
CA ARG A 44 14.69 -15.83 -1.61
C ARG A 44 14.30 -14.65 -2.48
N PRO A 45 13.89 -13.52 -1.89
CA PRO A 45 13.58 -12.33 -2.67
C PRO A 45 14.87 -11.75 -3.27
N LEU A 46 15.01 -11.80 -4.60
CA LEU A 46 16.10 -11.16 -5.34
C LEU A 46 16.17 -9.66 -5.10
N GLN A 47 15.04 -9.05 -4.73
CA GLN A 47 14.96 -7.66 -4.32
C GLN A 47 15.82 -7.34 -3.08
N THR A 48 16.33 -8.34 -2.35
CA THR A 48 17.31 -8.11 -1.27
C THR A 48 18.63 -7.51 -1.80
N HIS A 49 18.97 -7.77 -3.06
CA HIS A 49 20.20 -7.26 -3.68
C HIS A 49 20.03 -5.85 -4.28
N VAL A 50 18.80 -5.34 -4.36
CA VAL A 50 18.51 -4.05 -4.97
C VAL A 50 17.82 -3.16 -3.95
N MET A 51 18.45 -2.04 -3.59
CA MET A 51 17.85 -1.09 -2.66
C MET A 51 16.45 -0.69 -3.14
N GLN A 52 15.51 -0.60 -2.21
CA GLN A 52 14.10 -0.32 -2.50
C GLN A 52 13.89 0.85 -3.46
N THR A 53 14.67 1.92 -3.32
CA THR A 53 14.60 3.14 -4.17
C THR A 53 14.95 2.90 -5.64
N PHE A 54 15.78 1.89 -5.94
CA PHE A 54 16.24 1.55 -7.29
C PHE A 54 15.41 0.47 -7.98
N ARG A 55 14.35 -0.04 -7.33
CA ARG A 55 13.38 -0.96 -7.95
C ARG A 55 12.45 -0.21 -8.91
N LEU A 56 13.05 0.36 -9.96
CA LEU A 56 12.41 1.27 -10.90
C LEU A 56 11.20 0.64 -11.58
N TRP A 57 11.24 -0.65 -11.90
CA TRP A 57 10.13 -1.35 -12.54
C TRP A 57 8.85 -1.31 -11.69
N THR A 58 8.98 -1.53 -10.38
CA THR A 58 7.86 -1.47 -9.42
C THR A 58 7.32 -0.05 -9.34
N TRP A 59 8.19 0.94 -9.17
CA TRP A 59 7.76 2.32 -8.96
C TRP A 59 7.20 2.97 -10.22
N PHE A 60 7.82 2.74 -11.38
CA PHE A 60 7.27 3.18 -12.66
C PHE A 60 5.93 2.52 -12.94
N PHE A 61 5.74 1.24 -12.57
CA PHE A 61 4.45 0.58 -12.74
C PHE A 61 3.35 1.32 -11.99
N TYR A 62 3.50 1.54 -10.68
CA TYR A 62 2.49 2.23 -9.87
C TYR A 62 2.25 3.67 -10.35
N TYR A 63 3.32 4.38 -10.71
CA TYR A 63 3.21 5.75 -11.21
C TYR A 63 2.45 5.85 -12.54
N ILE A 64 2.84 5.03 -13.52
CA ILE A 64 2.24 5.01 -14.86
C ILE A 64 0.80 4.50 -14.79
N LEU A 65 0.51 3.55 -13.90
CA LEU A 65 -0.84 3.03 -13.67
C LEU A 65 -1.78 4.13 -13.19
N GLY A 66 -1.35 4.96 -12.23
CA GLY A 66 -2.09 6.13 -11.80
C GLY A 66 -2.35 7.12 -12.95
N GLY A 67 -1.31 7.40 -13.76
CA GLY A 67 -1.45 8.24 -14.95
C GLY A 67 -2.40 7.67 -16.00
N TYR A 68 -2.42 6.35 -16.18
CA TYR A 68 -3.36 5.68 -17.09
C TYR A 68 -4.80 5.81 -16.61
N ILE A 69 -5.05 5.62 -15.31
CA ILE A 69 -6.39 5.76 -14.72
C ILE A 69 -6.90 7.20 -14.87
N ALA A 70 -6.02 8.19 -14.70
CA ALA A 70 -6.35 9.61 -14.88
C ALA A 70 -6.82 9.97 -16.30
N GLN A 71 -6.55 9.13 -17.31
CA GLN A 71 -7.06 9.34 -18.68
C GLN A 71 -8.55 8.98 -18.85
N PHE A 72 -9.18 8.44 -17.81
CA PHE A 72 -10.61 8.15 -17.79
C PHE A 72 -11.35 9.20 -16.94
N ASN A 73 -12.53 9.61 -17.41
CA ASN A 73 -13.40 10.44 -16.59
C ASN A 73 -13.86 9.67 -15.34
N VAL A 74 -13.90 10.35 -14.19
CA VAL A 74 -14.32 9.80 -12.90
C VAL A 74 -15.73 9.22 -12.98
N ASP A 75 -16.65 9.85 -13.70
CA ASP A 75 -18.02 9.36 -13.85
C ASP A 75 -18.08 8.04 -14.63
N ASN A 76 -17.25 7.91 -15.66
CA ASN A 76 -17.11 6.66 -16.42
C ASN A 76 -16.45 5.56 -15.56
N LEU A 77 -15.52 5.92 -14.67
CA LEU A 77 -14.95 4.98 -13.71
C LEU A 77 -15.98 4.53 -12.67
N LYS A 78 -16.79 5.44 -12.13
CA LYS A 78 -17.90 5.12 -11.21
C LYS A 78 -18.93 4.19 -11.85
N TYR A 79 -19.26 4.42 -13.12
CA TYR A 79 -20.17 3.56 -13.87
C TYR A 79 -19.63 2.13 -14.05
N ARG A 80 -18.33 2.00 -14.38
CA ARG A 80 -17.69 0.68 -14.58
C ARG A 80 -17.38 -0.05 -13.28
N PHE A 81 -17.04 0.67 -12.21
CA PHE A 81 -16.64 0.10 -10.93
C PHE A 81 -17.85 -0.06 -9.98
N LYS A 82 -18.56 -1.17 -10.18
CA LYS A 82 -19.80 -1.50 -9.46
C LYS A 82 -19.57 -1.73 -7.96
N ASN A 83 -20.63 -1.59 -7.15
CA ASN A 83 -20.55 -1.79 -5.70
C ASN A 83 -20.02 -3.18 -5.28
N TRP A 84 -20.34 -4.25 -6.01
CA TRP A 84 -19.77 -5.57 -5.71
C TRP A 84 -18.24 -5.61 -5.87
N MET A 85 -17.68 -4.88 -6.84
CA MET A 85 -16.22 -4.77 -7.00
C MET A 85 -15.57 -4.01 -5.84
N LYS A 86 -16.26 -3.03 -5.25
CA LYS A 86 -15.81 -2.35 -4.02
C LYS A 86 -15.74 -3.32 -2.85
N ILE A 87 -16.77 -4.14 -2.67
CA ILE A 87 -16.82 -5.17 -1.62
C ILE A 87 -15.69 -6.18 -1.82
N VAL A 88 -15.50 -6.68 -3.04
CA VAL A 88 -14.40 -7.59 -3.39
C VAL A 88 -13.04 -6.95 -3.10
N SER A 89 -12.85 -5.68 -3.46
CA SER A 89 -11.61 -4.95 -3.17
C SER A 89 -11.35 -4.86 -1.68
N MET A 90 -12.36 -4.52 -0.87
CA MET A 90 -12.25 -4.48 0.59
C MET A 90 -11.91 -5.85 1.19
N LEU A 91 -12.55 -6.92 0.72
CA LEU A 91 -12.26 -8.28 1.16
C LEU A 91 -10.84 -8.71 0.81
N LEU A 92 -10.38 -8.40 -0.40
CA LEU A 92 -9.02 -8.68 -0.84
C LEU A 92 -7.98 -8.00 0.06
N VAL A 93 -8.25 -6.76 0.49
CA VAL A 93 -7.39 -6.05 1.44
C VAL A 93 -7.31 -6.76 2.76
N LEU A 94 -8.44 -7.19 3.31
CA LEU A 94 -8.49 -7.86 4.63
C LEU A 94 -7.82 -9.24 4.59
N ILE A 95 -7.95 -9.96 3.49
CA ILE A 95 -7.36 -11.29 3.31
C ILE A 95 -5.87 -11.18 2.95
N SER A 96 -5.43 -10.07 2.32
CA SER A 96 -4.07 -9.93 1.81
C SER A 96 -2.96 -10.18 2.84
N PRO A 97 -3.01 -9.72 4.10
CA PRO A 97 -1.94 -9.96 5.06
C PRO A 97 -1.81 -11.43 5.42
N ILE A 98 -2.93 -12.18 5.43
CA ILE A 98 -2.93 -13.62 5.70
C ILE A 98 -2.21 -14.37 4.58
N ILE A 99 -2.60 -14.10 3.32
CA ILE A 99 -1.96 -14.71 2.14
C ILE A 99 -0.47 -14.36 2.10
N LEU A 100 -0.13 -13.08 2.29
CA LEU A 100 1.24 -12.61 2.27
C LEU A 100 2.08 -13.21 3.41
N PHE A 101 1.51 -13.41 4.60
CA PHE A 101 2.19 -14.07 5.71
C PHE A 101 2.54 -15.52 5.39
N PHE A 102 1.62 -16.26 4.77
CA PHE A 102 1.90 -17.64 4.34
C PHE A 102 2.97 -17.71 3.25
N LEU A 103 2.94 -16.80 2.27
CA LEU A 103 4.00 -16.67 1.26
C LEU A 103 5.35 -16.31 1.90
N ALA A 104 5.36 -15.32 2.78
CA ALA A 104 6.54 -14.90 3.52
C ALA A 104 7.21 -16.06 4.26
N LYS A 105 6.40 -16.86 4.97
CA LYS A 105 6.87 -17.99 5.78
C LYS A 105 7.33 -19.18 4.95
N ASN A 106 6.58 -19.53 3.89
CA ASN A 106 6.78 -20.78 3.16
C ASN A 106 7.67 -20.66 1.92
N THR A 107 7.68 -19.50 1.23
CA THR A 107 8.39 -19.37 -0.06
C THR A 107 9.59 -18.45 0.00
N TYR A 108 9.50 -17.32 0.71
CA TYR A 108 10.55 -16.29 0.69
C TYR A 108 11.43 -16.28 1.94
N HIS A 109 11.01 -16.98 3.00
CA HIS A 109 11.64 -17.00 4.32
C HIS A 109 12.01 -15.60 4.86
N ASN A 110 11.23 -14.60 4.46
CA ASN A 110 11.49 -13.21 4.76
C ASN A 110 10.16 -12.48 4.97
N LEU A 111 10.05 -11.77 6.11
CA LEU A 111 8.83 -11.11 6.57
C LEU A 111 8.73 -9.65 6.11
N PHE A 112 9.75 -9.11 5.43
CA PHE A 112 9.72 -7.71 5.01
C PHE A 112 8.70 -7.47 3.91
N ALA A 113 7.74 -6.57 4.20
CA ALA A 113 6.62 -6.26 3.32
C ALA A 113 7.05 -5.71 1.95
N GLU A 114 8.23 -5.11 1.88
CA GLU A 114 8.74 -4.43 0.70
C GLU A 114 8.98 -5.36 -0.49
N TYR A 115 9.15 -6.66 -0.27
CA TYR A 115 9.41 -7.64 -1.33
C TYR A 115 8.14 -8.12 -2.03
N PHE A 116 6.97 -7.90 -1.42
CA PHE A 116 5.70 -8.32 -2.02
C PHE A 116 5.14 -7.31 -3.03
N TYR A 117 5.75 -6.14 -3.21
CA TYR A 117 5.25 -5.10 -4.12
C TYR A 117 5.23 -5.52 -5.59
N ASP A 118 6.08 -6.48 -5.99
CA ASP A 118 6.09 -6.97 -7.36
C ASP A 118 5.01 -8.01 -7.64
N ILE A 119 4.48 -8.65 -6.59
CA ILE A 119 3.48 -9.72 -6.69
C ILE A 119 2.21 -9.17 -7.35
N LEU A 120 1.73 -9.90 -8.36
CA LEU A 120 0.52 -9.54 -9.10
C LEU A 120 -0.68 -9.34 -8.18
N PHE A 121 -0.85 -10.22 -7.19
CA PHE A 121 -1.89 -10.10 -6.18
C PHE A 121 -1.87 -8.73 -5.49
N VAL A 122 -0.70 -8.24 -5.05
CA VAL A 122 -0.56 -6.93 -4.39
C VAL A 122 -0.85 -5.76 -5.35
N LYS A 123 -0.47 -5.89 -6.62
CA LYS A 123 -0.81 -4.91 -7.66
C LYS A 123 -2.32 -4.83 -7.90
N PHE A 124 -3.02 -5.96 -7.92
CA PHE A 124 -4.48 -5.99 -8.07
C PHE A 124 -5.20 -5.45 -6.84
N THR A 125 -4.78 -5.83 -5.63
CA THR A 125 -5.42 -5.34 -4.40
C THR A 125 -5.25 -3.82 -4.25
N SER A 126 -4.05 -3.29 -4.50
CA SER A 126 -3.79 -1.85 -4.49
C SER A 126 -4.59 -1.08 -5.54
N LEU A 127 -4.70 -1.59 -6.77
CA LEU A 127 -5.57 -1.01 -7.81
C LEU A 127 -7.04 -0.99 -7.37
N GLY A 128 -7.53 -2.08 -6.78
CA GLY A 128 -8.89 -2.20 -6.28
C GLY A 128 -9.22 -1.16 -5.21
N ILE A 129 -8.33 -0.99 -4.21
CA ILE A 129 -8.47 0.06 -3.19
C ILE A 129 -8.48 1.45 -3.82
N PHE A 130 -7.53 1.70 -4.72
CA PHE A 130 -7.41 3.01 -5.36
C PHE A 130 -8.68 3.39 -6.10
N LEU A 131 -9.23 2.47 -6.91
CA LEU A 131 -10.49 2.68 -7.62
C LEU A 131 -11.69 2.78 -6.66
N MET A 132 -11.68 2.01 -5.57
CA MET A 132 -12.70 2.14 -4.52
C MET A 132 -12.70 3.55 -3.96
N VAL A 133 -11.56 4.05 -3.49
CA VAL A 133 -11.44 5.41 -2.94
C VAL A 133 -11.82 6.48 -3.97
N LEU A 134 -11.36 6.35 -5.22
CA LEU A 134 -11.66 7.30 -6.29
C LEU A 134 -13.15 7.37 -6.64
N THR A 135 -13.89 6.27 -6.46
CA THR A 135 -15.31 6.17 -6.78
C THR A 135 -16.24 6.30 -5.57
N LEU A 136 -15.69 6.53 -4.37
CA LEU A 136 -16.48 6.83 -3.18
C LEU A 136 -17.14 8.21 -3.32
N SER A 137 -18.45 8.25 -3.15
CA SER A 137 -19.18 9.49 -2.92
C SER A 137 -19.02 9.88 -1.45
N LEU A 138 -18.44 11.04 -1.19
CA LEU A 138 -18.26 11.54 0.17
C LEU A 138 -19.48 12.38 0.59
N ASN A 139 -20.13 11.97 1.67
CA ASN A 139 -21.10 12.82 2.36
C ASN A 139 -20.35 13.77 3.32
N GLU A 140 -20.95 14.90 3.70
CA GLU A 140 -20.33 15.91 4.58
C GLU A 140 -19.81 15.34 5.93
N ASN A 141 -20.52 14.37 6.50
CA ASN A 141 -20.05 13.71 7.72
C ASN A 141 -18.88 12.75 7.43
N GLY A 142 -18.94 12.03 6.30
CA GLY A 142 -17.86 11.13 5.88
C GLY A 142 -16.55 11.87 5.63
N SER A 143 -16.61 13.06 5.02
CA SER A 143 -15.42 13.88 4.80
C SER A 143 -14.79 14.35 6.12
N LYS A 144 -15.58 14.76 7.12
CA LYS A 144 -15.09 15.13 8.46
C LYS A 144 -14.37 13.96 9.15
N TRP A 145 -14.93 12.76 9.08
CA TRP A 145 -14.31 11.55 9.65
C TRP A 145 -12.98 11.21 8.95
N ILE A 146 -12.95 11.26 7.62
CA ILE A 146 -11.72 11.01 6.84
C ILE A 146 -10.63 12.02 7.20
N VAL A 147 -10.98 13.31 7.29
CA VAL A 147 -10.01 14.35 7.67
C VAL A 147 -9.49 14.12 9.09
N SER A 148 -10.38 13.81 10.04
CA SER A 148 -9.98 13.51 11.42
C SER A 148 -9.03 12.31 11.51
N LEU A 149 -9.33 11.24 10.78
CA LEU A 149 -8.52 10.03 10.76
C LEU A 149 -7.19 10.24 10.04
N SER A 150 -7.19 10.97 8.91
CA SER A 150 -5.99 11.34 8.16
C SER A 150 -5.02 12.13 9.04
N ASN A 151 -5.52 13.10 9.81
CA ASN A 151 -4.71 13.93 10.71
C ASN A 151 -4.01 13.13 11.82
N GLN A 152 -4.46 11.90 12.12
CA GLN A 152 -3.85 11.06 13.15
C GLN A 152 -2.78 10.12 12.57
N THR A 153 -2.78 9.89 11.25
CA THR A 153 -1.95 8.84 10.64
C THR A 153 -0.45 9.09 10.83
N MET A 154 0.03 10.33 10.72
CA MET A 154 1.42 10.68 10.96
C MET A 154 1.84 10.43 12.41
N GLY A 155 1.01 10.84 13.37
CA GLY A 155 1.24 10.54 14.79
C GLY A 155 1.29 9.05 15.07
N VAL A 156 0.39 8.27 14.48
CA VAL A 156 0.38 6.80 14.60
C VAL A 156 1.65 6.22 14.00
N PHE A 157 2.09 6.71 12.85
CA PHE A 157 3.35 6.30 12.23
C PHE A 157 4.57 6.55 13.12
N VAL A 158 4.59 7.62 13.92
CA VAL A 158 5.68 7.83 14.88
C VAL A 158 5.55 6.88 16.08
N ILE A 159 4.36 6.81 16.69
CA ILE A 159 4.15 6.13 17.98
C ILE A 159 4.10 4.61 17.85
N HIS A 160 3.63 4.05 16.73
CA HIS A 160 3.42 2.60 16.63
C HIS A 160 4.69 1.79 16.89
N THR A 161 5.87 2.28 16.50
CA THR A 161 7.15 1.61 16.78
C THR A 161 7.46 1.51 18.28
N TYR A 162 7.12 2.54 19.05
CA TYR A 162 7.25 2.53 20.50
C TYR A 162 6.24 1.59 21.15
N VAL A 163 4.99 1.62 20.68
CA VAL A 163 3.93 0.70 21.14
C VAL A 163 4.34 -0.74 20.89
N MET A 164 4.87 -1.07 19.70
CA MET A 164 5.40 -2.40 19.40
C MET A 164 6.45 -2.82 20.41
N LYS A 165 7.51 -2.03 20.64
CA LYS A 165 8.59 -2.38 21.59
C LYS A 165 8.08 -2.65 23.01
N ILE A 166 7.12 -1.86 23.50
CA ILE A 166 6.52 -2.07 24.82
C ILE A 166 5.74 -3.39 24.83
N TRP A 167 4.96 -3.64 23.78
CA TRP A 167 4.12 -4.81 23.66
C TRP A 167 4.94 -6.10 23.51
N GLU A 168 6.05 -6.07 22.76
CA GLU A 168 7.02 -7.17 22.63
C GLU A 168 7.64 -7.56 23.98
N LYS A 169 7.89 -6.58 24.86
CA LYS A 169 8.44 -6.83 26.21
C LYS A 169 7.41 -7.44 27.16
N LEU A 170 6.14 -7.10 26.99
CA LEU A 170 5.04 -7.57 27.85
C LEU A 170 4.55 -8.97 27.47
N ILE A 171 4.58 -9.30 26.17
CA ILE A 171 4.08 -10.56 25.64
C ILE A 171 5.22 -11.29 24.97
N ALA A 172 5.86 -12.21 25.68
CA ALA A 172 6.77 -13.17 25.06
C ALA A 172 5.98 -13.93 23.98
N PHE A 173 6.29 -13.71 22.70
CA PHE A 173 5.56 -14.28 21.56
C PHE A 173 5.68 -15.80 21.52
N SER A 174 4.79 -16.49 22.22
CA SER A 174 4.77 -17.95 22.29
C SER A 174 3.94 -18.59 21.18
N PHE A 175 3.16 -17.83 20.41
CA PHE A 175 2.22 -18.38 19.41
C PHE A 175 2.28 -17.68 18.04
N THR A 176 2.24 -18.47 16.96
CA THR A 176 2.33 -17.98 15.56
C THR A 176 1.13 -17.08 15.17
N GLY A 177 -0.05 -17.28 15.77
CA GLY A 177 -1.21 -16.41 15.55
C GLY A 177 -1.14 -15.05 16.28
N ALA A 178 -0.19 -14.88 17.20
CA ALA A 178 -0.04 -13.63 17.93
C ALA A 178 0.37 -12.47 17.01
N TYR A 179 1.08 -12.73 15.91
CA TYR A 179 1.59 -11.67 15.02
C TYR A 179 0.48 -10.86 14.32
N LEU A 180 -0.64 -11.48 13.94
CA LEU A 180 -1.77 -10.75 13.33
C LEU A 180 -2.51 -9.89 14.37
N TRP A 181 -2.76 -10.47 15.56
CA TRP A 181 -3.37 -9.74 16.67
C TRP A 181 -2.49 -8.61 17.18
N PHE A 182 -1.18 -8.83 17.19
CA PHE A 182 -0.16 -7.85 17.54
C PHE A 182 -0.25 -6.60 16.66
N ALA A 183 -0.39 -6.78 15.34
CA ALA A 183 -0.53 -5.67 14.40
C ALA A 183 -1.82 -4.87 14.62
N ILE A 184 -2.97 -5.55 14.77
CA ILE A 184 -4.27 -4.90 15.02
C ILE A 184 -4.20 -4.12 16.33
N PHE A 185 -3.71 -4.75 17.40
CA PHE A 185 -3.66 -4.15 18.72
C PHE A 185 -2.71 -2.96 18.79
N THR A 186 -1.52 -3.08 18.18
CA THR A 186 -0.56 -1.97 18.06
C THR A 186 -1.19 -0.77 17.36
N LEU A 187 -1.88 -0.99 16.24
CA LEU A 187 -2.56 0.09 15.53
C LEU A 187 -3.69 0.70 16.37
N SER A 188 -4.55 -0.13 16.97
CA SER A 188 -5.65 0.35 17.82
C SER A 188 -5.16 1.21 18.99
N ILE A 189 -4.15 0.75 19.73
CA ILE A 189 -3.56 1.54 20.82
C ILE A 189 -2.95 2.84 20.28
N SER A 190 -2.22 2.76 19.17
CA SER A 190 -1.58 3.96 18.59
C SER A 190 -2.61 5.02 18.22
N PHE A 191 -3.74 4.62 17.61
CA PHE A 191 -4.84 5.54 17.31
C PHE A 191 -5.48 6.13 18.57
N ILE A 192 -5.67 5.34 19.62
CA ILE A 192 -6.23 5.82 20.90
C ILE A 192 -5.28 6.83 21.55
N VAL A 193 -3.99 6.50 21.65
CA VAL A 193 -2.97 7.36 22.25
C VAL A 193 -2.87 8.68 21.49
N ILE A 194 -2.80 8.64 20.16
CA ILE A 194 -2.75 9.86 19.34
C ILE A 194 -4.06 10.65 19.42
N GLY A 195 -5.22 9.98 19.41
CA GLY A 195 -6.51 10.62 19.57
C GLY A 195 -6.63 11.41 20.89
N ILE A 196 -6.03 10.90 21.98
CA ILE A 196 -5.92 11.61 23.26
C ILE A 196 -4.92 12.76 23.15
N LEU A 197 -3.73 12.52 22.59
CA LEU A 197 -2.66 13.54 22.48
C LEU A 197 -3.08 14.74 21.62
N MET A 198 -3.88 14.53 20.57
CA MET A 198 -4.40 15.62 19.74
C MET A 198 -5.36 16.57 20.47
N ARG A 199 -5.88 16.19 21.65
CA ARG A 199 -6.67 17.10 22.51
C ARG A 199 -5.79 18.17 23.17
N ILE A 200 -4.47 17.98 23.18
CA ILE A 200 -3.50 18.94 23.71
C ILE A 200 -3.06 19.88 22.58
N PRO A 201 -3.23 21.22 22.72
CA PRO A 201 -3.10 22.17 21.61
C PRO A 201 -1.69 22.23 20.99
N TYR A 202 -0.63 22.04 21.78
CA TYR A 202 0.76 22.04 21.27
C TYR A 202 1.09 20.77 20.46
N LEU A 203 0.63 19.60 20.91
CA LEU A 203 0.88 18.33 20.24
C LEU A 203 0.04 18.17 18.97
N ASN A 204 -1.14 18.78 18.93
CA ASN A 204 -2.00 18.81 17.74
C ASN A 204 -1.31 19.44 16.52
N ARG A 205 -0.44 20.45 16.72
CA ARG A 205 0.34 21.05 15.62
C ARG A 205 1.44 20.14 15.08
N ILE A 206 2.06 19.32 15.93
CA ILE A 206 3.15 18.42 15.55
C ILE A 206 2.60 17.18 14.83
N VAL A 207 1.45 16.68 15.28
CA VAL A 207 0.82 15.47 14.75
C VAL A 207 0.14 15.69 13.39
N LYS A 208 -0.29 16.93 13.09
CA LYS A 208 -0.98 17.30 11.84
C LYS A 208 -0.06 17.66 10.66
N LEU A 209 1.26 17.72 10.87
CA LEU A 209 2.25 17.92 9.80
C LEU A 209 2.31 16.69 8.89
#